data_AF-A0A916VAI7-F1
#
_entry.id   AF-A0A916VAI7-F1
#
_cell.length_a   1.000
_cell.length_b   1.000
_cell.length_c   1.000
_cell.angle_alpha   90.00
_cell.angle_beta   90.00
_cell.angle_gamma   90.00
#
_symmetry.space_group_name_H-M   'P 1'
#
loop_
_entity.id
_entity.type
_entity.pdbx_description
1 polymer ?
#
loop_
_entity_poly.entity_id
_entity_poly.type
_entity_poly.pdbx_seq_one_letter_code
_entity_poly.pdbx_strand_id
1 'polypeptide(L)' 'MELRRQQDGEMRFYDPATDQKLRSTAEFAAAKLEAERAKSLAEQGQFTAEQAKFAAEQRASKLADKLCELGIDPENL' A
#
# COMPACT_ATOMS: atom_id res chain seq x y z
N MET A 1 5.93 -26.38 -23.76
CA MET A 1 5.88 -27.66 -23.03
C MET A 1 6.16 -27.34 -21.57
N GLU A 2 5.49 -27.97 -20.62
CA GLU A 2 5.71 -27.79 -19.17
C GLU A 2 6.35 -29.05 -18.60
N LEU A 3 7.39 -28.92 -17.78
CA LEU A 3 8.06 -30.05 -17.13
C LEU A 3 7.55 -30.20 -15.69
N ARG A 4 7.19 -31.42 -15.30
CA ARG A 4 6.81 -31.75 -13.92
C ARG A 4 7.98 -32.43 -13.22
N ARG A 5 8.45 -31.87 -12.11
CA ARG A 5 9.45 -32.50 -11.23
C ARG A 5 8.86 -32.69 -9.83
N GLN A 6 9.12 -33.85 -9.21
CA GLN A 6 8.82 -34.05 -7.79
C GLN A 6 9.90 -33.36 -6.95
N GLN A 7 9.49 -32.46 -6.06
CA GLN A 7 10.36 -31.81 -5.09
C GLN A 7 9.65 -31.88 -3.73
N ASP A 8 10.32 -32.41 -2.70
CA ASP A 8 9.77 -32.59 -1.34
C ASP A 8 8.43 -33.38 -1.28
N GLY A 9 8.22 -34.31 -2.21
CA GLY A 9 6.99 -35.11 -2.28
C GLY A 9 5.82 -34.42 -3.00
N GLU A 10 5.99 -33.20 -3.48
CA GLU A 10 4.98 -32.46 -4.26
C GLU A 10 5.35 -32.40 -5.76
N MET A 11 4.35 -32.51 -6.65
CA MET A 11 4.53 -32.27 -8.08
C MET A 11 4.60 -30.77 -8.36
N ARG A 12 5.76 -30.30 -8.84
CA ARG A 12 5.99 -28.90 -9.22
C ARG A 12 6.18 -28.73 -10.71
N PHE A 13 5.60 -27.66 -11.23
CA PHE A 13 5.67 -27.30 -12.65
C PHE A 13 6.83 -26.34 -12.89
N TYR A 14 7.55 -26.54 -13.98
CA TYR A 14 8.69 -25.71 -14.39
C TYR A 14 8.57 -25.31 -15.85
N ASP A 15 9.01 -24.09 -16.13
CA ASP A 15 9.23 -23.61 -17.49
C ASP A 15 10.57 -24.19 -18.00
N PRO A 16 10.58 -24.99 -19.09
CA PRO A 16 11.78 -25.67 -19.56
C PRO A 16 12.80 -24.74 -20.23
N ALA A 17 12.40 -23.53 -20.63
CA ALA A 17 13.29 -22.58 -21.30
C ALA A 17 14.07 -21.74 -20.29
N THR A 18 13.51 -21.54 -19.09
CA THR A 18 14.06 -20.65 -18.07
C THR A 18 14.39 -21.34 -16.74
N ASP A 19 14.06 -22.63 -16.62
CA ASP A 19 14.12 -23.45 -15.39
C ASP A 19 13.38 -22.79 -14.20
N GLN A 20 12.47 -21.85 -14.48
CA GLN A 20 11.73 -21.17 -13.43
C GLN A 20 10.57 -22.04 -12.94
N LYS A 21 10.41 -22.09 -11.61
CA LYS A 21 9.25 -22.68 -10.96
C LYS A 21 8.00 -21.91 -11.38
N LEU A 22 7.09 -22.59 -12.06
CA LEU A 22 5.77 -22.06 -12.38
C LEU A 22 4.92 -22.09 -11.12
N ARG A 23 4.31 -20.93 -10.79
CA ARG A 23 3.35 -20.83 -9.69
C ARG A 23 2.13 -21.67 -10.04
N SER A 24 1.66 -22.45 -9.07
CA SER A 24 0.36 -23.13 -9.20
C SER A 24 -0.78 -22.11 -9.32
N THR A 25 -1.91 -22.52 -9.90
CA THR A 25 -3.12 -21.69 -9.96
C THR A 25 -3.55 -21.19 -8.57
N ALA A 26 -3.38 -22.02 -7.54
CA ALA A 26 -3.60 -21.64 -6.15
C ALA A 26 -2.62 -20.56 -5.65
N GLU A 27 -1.33 -20.65 -6.01
CA GLU A 27 -0.33 -19.63 -5.66
C GLU A 27 -0.60 -18.30 -6.40
N PHE A 28 -1.09 -18.37 -7.65
CA PHE A 28 -1.49 -17.18 -8.40
C PHE A 28 -2.74 -16.52 -7.80
N ALA A 29 -3.74 -17.31 -7.40
CA ALA A 29 -4.94 -16.81 -6.74
C ALA A 29 -4.61 -16.17 -5.38
N ALA A 30 -3.73 -16.80 -4.59
CA ALA A 30 -3.26 -16.24 -3.32
C ALA A 30 -2.49 -14.93 -3.52
N ALA A 31 -1.58 -14.87 -4.49
CA ALA A 31 -0.84 -13.66 -4.82
C ALA A 31 -1.74 -12.51 -5.30
N LYS A 32 -2.77 -12.83 -6.08
CA LYS A 32 -3.76 -11.83 -6.53
C LYS A 32 -4.55 -11.29 -5.34
N LEU A 33 -5.03 -12.16 -4.44
CA LEU A 33 -5.77 -11.76 -3.25
C LEU A 33 -4.91 -10.89 -2.31
N GLU A 34 -3.64 -11.24 -2.12
CA GLU A 34 -2.69 -10.46 -1.33
C GLU A 34 -2.44 -9.08 -1.96
N ALA A 35 -2.26 -9.02 -3.27
CA ALA A 35 -2.11 -7.76 -3.99
C ALA A 35 -3.37 -6.88 -3.90
N GLU A 36 -4.57 -7.45 -3.98
CA GLU A 36 -5.83 -6.71 -3.79
C GLU A 36 -5.96 -6.17 -2.35
N ARG A 37 -5.60 -6.96 -1.34
CA ARG A 37 -5.57 -6.50 0.06
C ARG A 37 -4.55 -5.38 0.27
N ALA A 38 -3.35 -5.51 -0.29
CA ALA A 38 -2.32 -4.49 -0.19
C ALA A 38 -2.77 -3.16 -0.82
N LYS A 39 -3.44 -3.22 -2.00
CA LYS A 39 -4.04 -2.03 -2.62
C LYS A 39 -5.09 -1.39 -1.75
N SER A 40 -6.03 -2.18 -1.24
CA SER A 40 -7.10 -1.66 -0.37
C SER A 40 -6.56 -1.01 0.92
N LEU A 41 -5.53 -1.60 1.53
CA LEU A 41 -4.85 -1.00 2.69
C LEU A 41 -4.11 0.28 2.33
N ALA A 42 -3.45 0.34 1.17
CA ALA A 42 -2.77 1.53 0.70
C ALA A 42 -3.76 2.68 0.41
N GLU A 43 -4.90 2.40 -0.22
CA GLU A 43 -5.96 3.37 -0.48
C GLU A 43 -6.56 3.92 0.82
N GLN A 44 -6.81 3.04 1.81
CA GLN A 44 -7.27 3.47 3.14
C GLN A 44 -6.20 4.34 3.85
N GLY A 45 -4.93 3.98 3.73
CA GLY A 45 -3.82 4.76 4.26
C GLY A 45 -3.72 6.15 3.63
N GLN A 46 -3.91 6.25 2.31
CA GLN A 46 -3.91 7.54 1.61
C GLN A 46 -5.09 8.40 2.04
N PHE A 47 -6.30 7.85 2.11
CA PHE A 47 -7.48 8.60 2.53
C PHE A 47 -7.35 9.13 3.97
N THR A 48 -6.85 8.30 4.89
CA THR A 48 -6.65 8.71 6.29
C THR A 48 -5.56 9.77 6.43
N ALA A 49 -4.46 9.66 5.67
CA ALA A 49 -3.41 10.66 5.65
C ALA A 49 -3.90 12.00 5.09
N GLU A 50 -4.69 11.99 4.02
CA GLU A 50 -5.26 13.20 3.43
C GLU A 50 -6.26 13.87 4.37
N GLN A 51 -7.13 13.10 5.02
CA GLN A 51 -8.04 13.62 6.03
C GLN A 51 -7.28 14.24 7.22
N ALA A 52 -6.22 13.59 7.69
CA ALA A 52 -5.38 14.11 8.77
C ALA A 52 -4.69 15.41 8.37
N LYS A 53 -4.17 15.49 7.14
CA LYS A 53 -3.56 16.71 6.59
C LYS A 53 -4.57 17.86 6.54
N PHE A 54 -5.75 17.62 5.97
CA PHE A 54 -6.82 18.61 5.90
C PHE A 54 -7.27 19.11 7.28
N ALA A 55 -7.39 18.19 8.26
CA ALA A 55 -7.71 18.56 9.63
C ALA A 55 -6.59 19.38 10.30
N ALA A 56 -5.32 19.06 10.02
CA ALA A 56 -4.18 19.82 10.50
C ALA A 56 -4.14 21.23 9.89
N GLU A 57 -4.36 21.36 8.58
CA GLU A 57 -4.42 22.64 7.86
C GLU A 57 -5.54 23.54 8.42
N GLN A 58 -6.74 22.98 8.64
CA GLN A 58 -7.83 23.74 9.27
C GLN A 58 -7.51 24.21 10.69
N ARG A 59 -6.83 23.37 11.49
CA ARG A 59 -6.42 23.75 12.85
C ARG A 59 -5.34 24.82 12.82
N ALA A 60 -4.37 24.70 11.91
CA ALA A 60 -3.32 25.68 11.71
C ALA A 60 -3.89 27.04 11.29
N SER A 61 -4.81 27.07 10.32
CA SER A 61 -5.50 28.29 9.90
C SER A 61 -6.24 28.95 11.06
N LYS A 62 -7.07 28.19 11.80
CA LYS A 62 -7.79 28.72 12.97
C LYS A 62 -6.87 29.23 14.07
N LEU A 63 -5.69 28.62 14.23
CA LEU A 63 -4.70 29.07 15.19
C LEU A 63 -4.04 30.36 14.71
N ALA A 64 -3.69 30.46 13.43
CA ALA A 64 -3.13 31.64 12.81
C ALA A 64 -4.09 32.84 12.94
N ASP A 65 -5.39 32.66 12.64
CA ASP A 65 -6.42 33.68 12.86
C ASP A 65 -6.42 34.19 14.31
N LYS A 66 -6.43 33.28 15.29
CA LYS A 66 -6.41 33.65 16.72
C LYS A 66 -5.13 34.36 17.14
N LEU A 67 -3.99 33.97 16.57
CA LEU A 67 -2.71 34.64 16.84
C LEU A 67 -2.75 36.07 16.31
N CYS A 68 -3.25 36.27 15.08
CA CYS A 68 -3.46 37.59 14.51
C CYS A 68 -4.42 38.45 15.37
N GLU A 69 -5.52 37.88 15.86
CA GLU A 69 -6.45 38.58 16.78
C GLU A 69 -5.77 39.05 18.08
N LEU A 70 -4.75 38.30 18.53
CA LEU A 70 -3.94 38.63 19.71
C LEU A 70 -2.78 39.60 19.38
N GLY A 71 -2.67 40.06 18.14
CA GLY A 71 -1.60 40.94 17.67
C GLY A 71 -0.25 40.24 17.47
N ILE A 72 -0.26 38.90 17.39
CA ILE A 72 0.92 38.07 17.14
C ILE A 72 0.89 37.66 15.66
N ASP A 73 1.95 37.97 14.93
CA ASP A 73 2.06 37.57 13.53
C ASP A 73 2.51 36.10 13.42
N PRO A 74 1.68 35.20 12.87
CA PRO A 74 2.00 33.78 12.76
C PRO A 74 2.97 33.46 11.61
N GLU A 75 3.22 34.38 10.68
CA GLU A 75 4.19 34.19 9.59
C GLU A 75 5.63 34.54 10.01
N ASN A 76 5.77 35.24 11.13
CA ASN A 76 7.05 35.70 11.70
C ASN A 76 7.45 34.98 13.01
N LEU A 77 6.82 33.84 13.30
CA LEU A 77 7.05 32.96 14.46
C LEU A 77 8.01 31.80 14.12
#